data_AF-A0A943HSQ2-F1
#
_entry.id   AF-A0A943HSQ2-F1
#
_cell.length_a   1.000
_cell.length_b   1.000
_cell.length_c   1.000
_cell.angle_alpha   90.00
_cell.angle_beta   90.00
_cell.angle_gamma   90.00
#
_symmetry.space_group_name_H-M   'P 1'
#
loop_
_entity.id
_entity.type
_entity.pdbx_description
1 polymer ?
#
loop_
_entity_poly.entity_id
_entity_poly.type
_entity_poly.pdbx_seq_one_letter_code
_entity_poly.pdbx_strand_id
1 'polypeptide(L)'
;MTLKSKNYLIFQITIPIVTFIVMALSHIIYPPSFVLRNEILKAAAVFSIYPSIIFSVSSAISWKIWKGKNWYSLSLIMLIVLSAVSIVITLLAFVIESYGGFVIFLFNLDLLIYFPASLLVLIIIGFIGQWCATMSYCRSRR
;
A
#
# COMPACT_ATOMS: atom_id res chain seq x y z
N MET A 1 -28.59 1.58 -0.58
CA MET A 1 -27.20 1.67 -1.09
C MET A 1 -26.26 1.98 0.08
N THR A 2 -25.98 1.00 0.95
CA THR A 2 -25.38 1.28 2.29
C THR A 2 -24.36 0.24 2.78
N LEU A 3 -24.31 -0.95 2.16
CA LEU A 3 -23.30 -1.99 2.46
C LEU A 3 -21.92 -1.67 1.87
N LYS A 4 -21.84 -0.89 0.78
CA LYS A 4 -20.57 -0.50 0.14
C LYS A 4 -19.72 0.45 1.00
N SER A 5 -20.31 1.25 1.89
CA SER A 5 -19.55 2.25 2.67
C SER A 5 -18.84 1.65 3.88
N LYS A 6 -19.45 0.69 4.59
CA LYS A 6 -18.82 0.04 5.76
C LYS A 6 -17.60 -0.79 5.35
N ASN A 7 -17.74 -1.59 4.29
CA ASN A 7 -16.62 -2.39 3.79
C ASN A 7 -15.51 -1.50 3.22
N TYR A 8 -15.85 -0.39 2.55
CA TYR A 8 -14.87 0.61 2.12
C TYR A 8 -14.10 1.22 3.29
N LEU A 9 -14.79 1.57 4.38
CA LEU A 9 -14.16 2.19 5.54
C LEU A 9 -13.23 1.21 6.26
N ILE A 10 -13.65 -0.05 6.44
CA ILE A 10 -12.79 -1.11 6.97
C ILE A 10 -11.55 -1.26 6.07
N PHE A 11 -11.75 -1.34 4.76
CA PHE A 11 -10.68 -1.48 3.78
C PHE A 11 -9.68 -0.30 3.82
N GLN A 12 -10.17 0.94 3.88
CA GLN A 12 -9.36 2.16 3.98
C GLN A 12 -8.52 2.25 5.26
N ILE A 13 -8.99 1.65 6.36
CA ILE A 13 -8.23 1.61 7.61
C ILE A 13 -7.24 0.44 7.61
N THR A 14 -7.67 -0.73 7.13
CA THR A 14 -6.84 -1.94 7.15
C THR A 14 -5.62 -1.83 6.25
N ILE A 15 -5.74 -1.22 5.07
CA ILE A 15 -4.64 -1.11 4.11
C ILE A 15 -3.41 -0.40 4.66
N PRO A 16 -3.49 0.85 5.17
CA PRO A 16 -2.32 1.54 5.69
C PRO A 16 -1.71 0.79 6.88
N ILE A 17 -2.52 0.15 7.73
CA ILE A 17 -2.03 -0.63 8.88
C ILE A 17 -1.24 -1.86 8.41
N VAL A 18 -1.82 -2.66 7.50
CA VAL A 18 -1.15 -3.86 6.96
C VAL A 18 0.11 -3.47 6.20
N THR A 19 0.05 -2.41 5.39
CA THR A 19 1.20 -1.90 4.64
C THR A 19 2.31 -1.48 5.60
N PHE A 20 1.96 -0.73 6.66
CA PHE A 20 2.92 -0.28 7.65
C PHE A 20 3.62 -1.44 8.34
N ILE A 21 2.87 -2.46 8.79
CA ILE A 21 3.43 -3.62 9.49
C ILE A 21 4.35 -4.41 8.56
N VAL A 22 3.91 -4.72 7.34
CA VAL A 22 4.69 -5.52 6.38
C VAL A 22 5.95 -4.77 5.95
N MET A 23 5.85 -3.47 5.70
CA MET A 23 7.02 -2.65 5.36
C MET A 23 7.96 -2.49 6.54
N ALA A 24 7.46 -2.28 7.75
CA ALA A 24 8.31 -2.16 8.94
C ALA A 24 9.09 -3.44 9.19
N LEU A 25 8.45 -4.60 9.07
CA LEU A 25 9.13 -5.90 9.16
C LEU A 25 10.19 -6.06 8.06
N SER A 26 9.88 -5.65 6.84
CA SER A 26 10.82 -5.74 5.70
C SER A 26 12.05 -4.86 5.92
N HIS A 27 11.88 -3.64 6.41
CA HIS A 27 12.97 -2.73 6.79
C HIS A 27 13.76 -3.20 8.02
N ILE A 28 13.18 -4.02 8.89
CA ILE A 28 13.92 -4.62 10.01
C ILE A 28 14.79 -5.79 9.51
N ILE A 29 14.25 -6.65 8.64
CA ILE A 29 14.94 -7.83 8.12
C ILE A 29 16.04 -7.42 7.13
N TYR A 30 15.73 -6.47 6.26
CA TYR A 30 16.64 -5.89 5.28
C TYR A 30 16.71 -4.38 5.53
N PRO A 31 17.52 -3.92 6.49
CA PRO A 31 17.63 -2.49 6.77
C PRO A 31 18.31 -1.75 5.62
N PRO A 32 17.92 -0.49 5.38
CA PRO A 32 18.64 0.35 4.43
C PRO A 32 20.11 0.46 4.85
N SER A 33 21.01 0.34 3.89
CA SER A 33 22.46 0.25 4.12
C SER A 33 23.07 1.46 4.84
N PHE A 34 22.37 2.59 4.85
CA PHE A 34 22.77 3.85 5.48
C PHE A 34 22.27 4.01 6.93
N VAL A 35 21.59 3.03 7.50
CA VAL A 35 21.05 3.09 8.88
C VAL A 35 22.01 2.43 9.87
N LEU A 36 22.36 3.15 10.94
CA LEU A 36 23.11 2.59 12.06
C LEU A 36 22.31 1.47 12.75
N ARG A 37 22.99 0.40 13.16
CA ARG A 37 22.38 -0.78 13.83
C ARG A 37 21.45 -0.42 15.00
N ASN A 38 21.79 0.63 15.76
CA ASN A 38 21.02 1.04 16.95
C ASN A 38 19.76 1.84 16.62
N GLU A 39 19.62 2.32 15.37
CA GLU A 39 18.52 3.16 14.92
C GLU A 39 17.61 2.44 13.92
N ILE A 40 17.85 1.15 13.63
CA ILE A 40 17.09 0.34 12.67
C ILE A 40 15.59 0.38 12.96
N LEU A 41 15.18 0.23 14.23
CA LEU A 41 13.76 0.19 14.58
C LEU A 41 13.05 1.52 14.28
N LYS A 42 13.70 2.63 14.62
CA LYS A 42 13.17 3.98 14.38
C LYS A 42 13.15 4.29 12.89
N ALA A 43 14.24 3.99 12.18
CA ALA A 43 14.32 4.16 10.74
C ALA A 43 13.23 3.34 10.04
N ALA A 44 13.10 2.06 10.35
CA ALA A 44 12.06 1.18 9.78
C ALA A 44 10.66 1.76 9.97
N ALA A 45 10.35 2.30 11.15
CA ALA A 45 9.06 2.95 11.39
C ALA A 45 8.87 4.17 10.48
N VAL A 46 9.86 5.06 10.39
CA VAL A 46 9.80 6.28 9.58
C VAL A 46 9.68 5.97 8.09
N PHE A 47 10.53 5.09 7.57
CA PHE A 47 10.53 4.70 6.15
C PHE A 47 9.24 3.97 5.76
N SER A 48 8.57 3.28 6.69
CA SER A 48 7.29 2.58 6.43
C SER A 48 6.07 3.49 6.38
N ILE A 49 6.16 4.74 6.82
CA ILE A 49 5.05 5.71 6.73
C ILE A 49 4.75 6.06 5.27
N TYR A 50 5.79 6.34 4.49
CA TYR A 50 5.68 6.73 3.08
C TYR A 50 4.92 5.71 2.21
N PRO A 51 5.30 4.41 2.17
CA PRO A 51 4.55 3.42 1.39
C PRO A 51 3.12 3.24 1.92
N SER A 52 2.88 3.38 3.23
CA SER A 52 1.53 3.27 3.80
C SER A 52 0.59 4.37 3.30
N ILE A 53 1.09 5.60 3.15
CA ILE A 53 0.33 6.72 2.57
C ILE A 53 0.02 6.43 1.10
N ILE A 54 1.02 5.98 0.32
CA ILE A 54 0.85 5.67 -1.11
C ILE A 54 -0.17 4.55 -1.33
N PHE A 55 -0.09 3.48 -0.54
CA PHE A 55 -1.07 2.38 -0.60
C PHE A 55 -2.47 2.85 -0.22
N SER A 56 -2.60 3.71 0.79
CA SER A 56 -3.90 4.28 1.18
C SER A 56 -4.53 5.08 0.03
N VAL A 57 -3.80 6.03 -0.56
CA VAL A 57 -4.27 6.81 -1.72
C VAL A 57 -4.60 5.91 -2.91
N SER A 58 -3.72 4.97 -3.22
CA SER A 58 -3.91 4.01 -4.33
C SER A 58 -5.14 3.15 -4.12
N SER A 59 -5.45 2.78 -2.87
CA SER A 59 -6.64 1.99 -2.55
C SER A 59 -7.94 2.76 -2.72
N ALA A 60 -7.95 4.07 -2.43
CA ALA A 60 -9.12 4.91 -2.63
C ALA A 60 -9.45 5.04 -4.12
N ILE A 61 -8.42 5.23 -4.95
CA ILE A 61 -8.55 5.27 -6.42
C ILE A 61 -9.03 3.92 -6.95
N SER A 62 -8.37 2.83 -6.52
CA SER A 62 -8.68 1.47 -6.95
C SER A 62 -10.11 1.07 -6.62
N TRP A 63 -10.60 1.45 -5.44
CA TRP A 63 -11.98 1.19 -5.02
C TRP A 63 -13.01 1.86 -5.92
N LYS A 64 -12.76 3.09 -6.38
CA LYS A 64 -13.64 3.80 -7.33
C LYS A 64 -13.70 3.08 -8.68
N ILE A 65 -12.58 2.50 -9.13
CA ILE A 65 -12.47 1.82 -10.43
C ILE A 65 -13.08 0.41 -10.38
N TRP A 66 -12.92 -0.31 -9.28
CA TRP A 66 -13.18 -1.74 -9.16
C TRP A 66 -14.62 -2.19 -9.43
N LYS A 67 -15.62 -1.31 -9.28
CA LYS A 67 -17.06 -1.54 -9.52
C LYS A 67 -17.67 -2.80 -8.84
N GLY A 68 -16.93 -3.51 -8.00
CA GLY A 68 -17.40 -4.66 -7.20
C GLY A 68 -17.42 -6.01 -7.94
N LYS A 69 -16.52 -6.25 -8.90
CA LYS A 69 -16.47 -7.53 -9.64
C LYS A 69 -15.94 -8.70 -8.81
N ASN A 70 -14.65 -8.68 -8.44
CA ASN A 70 -13.97 -9.73 -7.68
C ASN A 70 -12.80 -9.15 -6.89
N TRP A 71 -12.57 -9.55 -5.64
CA TRP A 71 -11.52 -9.01 -4.78
C TRP A 71 -10.11 -9.20 -5.35
N TYR A 72 -9.85 -10.29 -6.07
CA TYR A 72 -8.58 -10.45 -6.81
C TYR A 72 -8.39 -9.40 -7.91
N SER A 73 -9.48 -8.99 -8.57
CA SER A 73 -9.45 -7.89 -9.54
C SER A 73 -9.17 -6.54 -8.86
N LEU A 74 -9.51 -6.37 -7.58
CA LEU A 74 -9.15 -5.16 -6.83
C LEU A 74 -7.64 -5.10 -6.58
N SER A 75 -7.01 -6.21 -6.18
CA SER A 75 -5.55 -6.30 -6.01
C SER A 75 -4.82 -6.04 -7.33
N LEU A 76 -5.35 -6.51 -8.47
CA LEU A 76 -4.78 -6.23 -9.78
C LEU A 76 -4.92 -4.75 -10.17
N ILE A 77 -6.08 -4.14 -9.92
CA ILE A 77 -6.27 -2.70 -10.12
C ILE A 77 -5.33 -1.89 -9.22
N MET A 78 -5.16 -2.30 -7.96
CA MET A 78 -4.21 -1.69 -7.02
C MET A 78 -2.78 -1.73 -7.56
N LEU A 79 -2.34 -2.86 -8.12
CA LEU A 79 -1.03 -2.97 -8.75
C LEU A 79 -0.85 -1.96 -9.90
N ILE A 80 -1.86 -1.82 -10.77
CA ILE A 80 -1.85 -0.87 -11.90
C ILE A 80 -1.85 0.57 -11.39
N VAL A 81 -2.64 0.88 -10.37
CA VAL A 81 -2.68 2.23 -9.79
C VAL A 81 -1.35 2.56 -9.11
N LEU A 82 -0.76 1.62 -8.38
CA LEU A 82 0.56 1.79 -7.74
C LEU A 82 1.67 2.02 -8.77
N SER A 83 1.67 1.28 -9.87
CA SER A 83 2.66 1.48 -10.93
C SER A 83 2.48 2.84 -11.61
N ALA A 84 1.24 3.25 -11.89
CA ALA A 84 0.96 4.58 -12.43
C ALA A 84 1.40 5.70 -11.47
N VAL A 85 1.08 5.58 -10.18
CA VAL A 85 1.50 6.55 -9.14
C VAL A 85 3.03 6.61 -9.05
N SER A 86 3.71 5.46 -9.07
CA SER A 86 5.17 5.41 -9.04
C SER A 86 5.78 6.09 -10.28
N ILE A 87 5.24 5.87 -11.48
CA ILE A 87 5.71 6.56 -12.69
C ILE A 87 5.54 8.08 -12.56
N VAL A 88 4.39 8.54 -12.09
CA VAL A 88 4.10 9.98 -11.91
C VAL A 88 5.04 10.61 -10.89
N ILE A 89 5.30 9.94 -9.77
CA ILE A 89 6.25 10.42 -8.74
C ILE A 89 7.66 10.51 -9.31
N THR A 90 8.11 9.51 -10.08
CA THR A 90 9.42 9.54 -10.73
C THR A 90 9.53 10.71 -11.70
N LEU A 91 8.53 10.93 -12.54
CA LEU A 91 8.53 12.06 -13.48
C LEU A 91 8.57 13.41 -12.75
N LEU A 92 7.77 13.57 -11.69
CA LEU A 92 7.77 14.78 -10.85
C LEU A 92 9.13 15.02 -10.20
N ALA A 93 9.79 13.97 -9.70
CA ALA A 93 11.10 14.05 -9.09
C ALA A 93 12.17 14.58 -10.07
N PHE A 94 12.11 14.16 -11.34
CA PHE A 94 13.01 14.66 -12.38
C PHE A 94 12.72 16.11 -12.78
N VAL A 95 11.45 16.53 -12.85
CA VAL A 95 11.08 17.91 -13.19
C VAL A 95 11.54 18.92 -12.12
N ILE A 96 11.58 18.50 -10.86
CA ILE A 96 11.88 19.39 -9.73
C ILE A 96 13.37 19.75 -9.64
N GLU A 97 14.28 19.07 -10.38
CA GLU A 97 15.74 19.31 -10.47
C GLU A 97 16.39 19.89 -9.20
N SER A 98 16.02 19.35 -8.03
CA SER A 98 16.50 19.83 -6.74
C SER A 98 16.76 18.66 -5.81
N TYR A 99 17.46 18.95 -4.71
CA TYR A 99 17.70 17.98 -3.65
C TYR A 99 16.39 17.34 -3.14
N GLY A 100 15.30 18.10 -3.09
CA GLY A 100 13.97 17.58 -2.74
C GLY A 100 13.45 16.56 -3.75
N GLY A 101 13.63 16.82 -5.06
CA GLY A 101 13.30 15.86 -6.12
C GLY A 101 14.09 14.56 -5.99
N PHE A 102 15.39 14.64 -5.72
CA PHE A 102 16.23 13.47 -5.49
C PHE A 102 15.78 12.64 -4.27
N VAL A 103 15.41 13.28 -3.16
CA VAL A 103 14.89 12.59 -1.97
C VAL A 103 13.56 11.87 -2.28
N ILE A 104 12.65 12.51 -3.01
CA ILE A 104 11.39 11.89 -3.45
C ILE A 104 11.64 10.68 -4.35
N PHE A 105 12.62 10.78 -5.26
CA PHE A 105 13.03 9.67 -6.11
C PHE A 105 13.53 8.48 -5.29
N LEU A 106 14.39 8.71 -4.28
CA LEU A 106 14.88 7.65 -3.40
C LEU A 106 13.75 6.94 -2.64
N PHE A 107 12.79 7.69 -2.09
CA PHE A 107 11.62 7.09 -1.44
C PHE A 107 10.75 6.26 -2.40
N ASN A 108 10.65 6.65 -3.67
CA ASN A 108 9.94 5.85 -4.67
C ASN A 108 10.74 4.58 -5.08
N LEU A 109 12.07 4.68 -5.08
CA LEU A 109 12.95 3.54 -5.34
C LEU A 109 12.85 2.50 -4.20
N ASP A 110 12.63 2.96 -2.97
CA ASP A 110 12.34 2.13 -1.79
C ASP A 110 11.13 1.21 -2.03
N LEU A 111 10.02 1.75 -2.55
CA LEU A 111 8.84 0.97 -2.95
C LEU A 111 9.15 -0.13 -3.97
N LEU A 112 10.14 0.11 -4.84
CA LEU A 112 10.56 -0.82 -5.89
C LEU A 112 11.52 -1.90 -5.35
N ILE A 113 12.42 -1.55 -4.43
CA ILE A 113 13.29 -2.51 -3.73
C ILE A 113 12.44 -3.46 -2.87
N TYR A 114 11.47 -2.91 -2.14
CA TYR A 114 10.51 -3.66 -1.33
C TYR A 114 9.26 -4.07 -2.14
N PHE A 115 9.39 -4.21 -3.46
CA PHE A 115 8.31 -4.72 -4.31
C PHE A 115 7.79 -6.10 -3.89
N PRO A 116 8.63 -7.07 -3.43
CA PRO A 116 8.11 -8.33 -2.88
C PRO A 116 7.22 -8.14 -1.66
N ALA A 117 7.57 -7.21 -0.77
CA ALA A 117 6.75 -6.86 0.38
C ALA A 117 5.45 -6.18 -0.04
N SER A 118 5.52 -5.28 -1.05
CA SER A 118 4.37 -4.64 -1.67
C SER A 118 3.39 -5.65 -2.29
N LEU A 119 3.89 -6.68 -2.97
CA LEU A 119 3.07 -7.78 -3.50
C LEU A 119 2.41 -8.57 -2.37
N LEU A 120 3.15 -8.86 -1.29
CA LEU A 120 2.61 -9.55 -0.12
C LEU A 120 1.46 -8.76 0.52
N VAL A 121 1.59 -7.43 0.63
CA VAL A 121 0.50 -6.54 1.06
C VAL A 121 -0.72 -6.69 0.14
N LEU A 122 -0.54 -6.68 -1.18
CA LEU A 122 -1.65 -6.82 -2.14
C LEU A 122 -2.39 -8.16 -2.02
N ILE A 123 -1.65 -9.24 -1.74
CA ILE A 123 -2.20 -10.58 -1.51
C ILE A 123 -3.02 -10.60 -0.21
N ILE A 124 -2.47 -10.10 0.89
CA ILE A 124 -3.17 -10.03 2.19
C ILE A 124 -4.46 -9.22 2.05
N ILE A 125 -4.41 -8.08 1.37
CA ILE A 125 -5.59 -7.23 1.12
C ILE A 125 -6.66 -7.98 0.33
N GLY A 126 -6.26 -8.74 -0.70
CA GLY A 126 -7.18 -9.57 -1.48
C GLY A 126 -7.90 -10.61 -0.62
N PHE A 127 -7.17 -11.30 0.25
CA PHE A 127 -7.73 -12.29 1.19
C PHE A 127 -8.66 -11.65 2.23
N ILE A 128 -8.27 -10.55 2.85
CA ILE A 128 -9.10 -9.82 3.83
C ILE A 128 -10.42 -9.39 3.17
N GLY A 129 -10.33 -8.84 1.96
CA GLY A 129 -11.49 -8.44 1.18
C GLY A 129 -12.47 -9.58 0.94
N GLN A 130 -11.95 -10.73 0.48
CA GLN A 130 -12.76 -11.92 0.25
C GLN A 130 -13.42 -12.42 1.54
N TRP A 131 -12.70 -12.42 2.67
CA TRP A 131 -13.24 -12.84 3.96
C TRP A 131 -14.39 -11.93 4.44
N CYS A 132 -14.24 -10.60 4.30
CA CYS A 132 -15.29 -9.64 4.63
C CYS A 132 -16.56 -9.85 3.79
N ALA A 133 -16.41 -10.18 2.50
CA ALA A 133 -17.56 -10.47 1.63
C ALA A 133 -18.29 -11.76 2.05
N THR A 134 -17.55 -12.82 2.38
CA THR A 134 -18.12 -14.09 2.85
C THR A 134 -18.89 -13.89 4.16
N MET A 135 -18.33 -13.15 5.13
CA MET A 135 -19.02 -12.87 6.39
C MET A 135 -20.30 -12.04 6.18
N SER A 136 -20.25 -11.01 5.32
CA SER A 136 -21.44 -10.21 5.00
C SER A 136 -22.55 -11.03 4.37
N TYR A 137 -22.20 -12.00 3.50
CA TYR A 137 -23.17 -12.88 2.87
C TYR A 137 -23.84 -13.83 3.88
N CYS A 138 -23.06 -14.45 4.77
CA CYS A 138 -23.59 -15.32 5.83
C CYS A 138 -24.49 -14.58 6.81
N ARG A 139 -24.21 -13.31 7.11
CA ARG A 139 -24.99 -12.48 8.04
C ARG A 139 -26.31 -11.97 7.45
N SER A 140 -26.42 -11.90 6.12
CA SER A 140 -27.65 -11.50 5.42
C SER A 140 -28.66 -12.64 5.25
N ARG A 141 -28.26 -13.89 5.49
CA ARG A 141 -29.10 -15.10 5.39
C ARG A 141 -29.61 -15.60 6.74
N ARG A 142 -29.18 -15.00 7.85
CA ARG A 142 -29.78 -15.20 9.19
C ARG A 142 -30.74 -14.05 9.47
#